data_AF-A0A2M7RXW0-F1
#
_entry.id   AF-A0A2M7RXW0-F1
#
_cell.length_a   1.000
_cell.length_b   1.000
_cell.length_c   1.000
_cell.angle_alpha   90.00
_cell.angle_beta   90.00
_cell.angle_gamma   90.00
#
_symmetry.space_group_name_H-M   'P 1'
#
loop_
_entity.id
_entity.type
_entity.pdbx_description
1 polymer ?
#
loop_
_entity_poly.entity_id
_entity_poly.type
_entity_poly.pdbx_seq_one_letter_code
_entity_poly.pdbx_strand_id
1 'polypeptide(L)'
;MTRYLRYFILTIAALLLLFVVLNLAAAMNLVRVYSAGTSAKKDLQASLDSLQANNFSAVVISAGEAEDSLAVAFSRLESLEDNFWVKRSDSLYPQIKDLEYMVKTAEVLARSLSAGAAIGQKVNGILPDQPGVSFSDLKKADKEAVLKLIYESVPDLNGVKANLDLALMDLKKVDNSGWFGPLQKQMSLAKDELQVGAELMAKTITLSQLLPVLAGYPDPANYLVLLQNSDELRPTGGFLGTLGVL
;
A
#
# COMPACT_ATOMS: atom_id res chain seq x y z
N MET A 1 31.59 45.76 -37.20
CA MET A 1 30.31 45.21 -36.72
C MET A 1 30.25 43.68 -36.75
N THR A 2 30.71 43.01 -37.82
CA THR A 2 30.62 41.54 -37.99
C THR A 2 31.45 40.70 -37.00
N ARG A 3 32.57 41.21 -36.47
CA ARG A 3 33.38 40.49 -35.47
C ARG A 3 32.70 40.39 -34.10
N TYR A 4 32.09 41.47 -33.61
CA TYR A 4 31.39 41.48 -32.32
C TYR A 4 30.15 40.57 -32.35
N LEU A 5 29.41 40.54 -33.46
CA LEU A 5 28.27 39.64 -33.63
C LEU A 5 28.69 38.16 -33.57
N ARG A 6 29.82 37.80 -34.19
CA ARG A 6 30.36 36.43 -34.12
C ARG A 6 30.73 36.03 -32.69
N TYR A 7 31.42 36.90 -31.95
CA TYR A 7 31.75 36.61 -30.54
C TYR A 7 30.49 36.49 -29.68
N PHE A 8 29.50 37.36 -29.88
CA PHE A 8 28.23 37.29 -29.15
C PHE A 8 27.49 35.96 -29.39
N ILE A 9 27.39 35.51 -30.65
CA ILE A 9 26.78 34.23 -30.99
C ILE A 9 27.56 33.06 -30.36
N LEU A 10 28.90 33.09 -30.41
CA LEU A 10 29.73 32.05 -29.79
C LEU A 10 29.55 32.00 -28.27
N THR A 11 29.44 33.16 -27.61
CA THR A 11 29.19 33.22 -26.15
C THR A 11 27.82 32.66 -25.81
N ILE A 12 26.76 33.01 -26.56
CA ILE A 12 25.43 32.43 -26.35
C ILE A 12 25.46 30.92 -26.57
N ALA A 13 26.09 30.45 -27.64
CA ALA A 13 26.20 29.01 -27.93
C ALA A 13 26.96 28.27 -26.82
N ALA A 14 28.05 28.86 -26.29
CA ALA A 14 28.80 28.30 -25.18
C ALA A 14 27.97 28.26 -23.89
N LEU A 15 27.19 29.30 -23.60
CA LEU A 15 26.28 29.34 -22.44
C LEU A 15 25.15 28.31 -22.58
N LEU A 16 24.58 28.14 -23.77
CA LEU A 16 23.57 27.12 -24.05
C LEU A 16 24.15 25.71 -23.91
N LEU A 17 25.36 25.47 -24.43
CA LEU A 17 26.03 24.18 -24.29
C LEU A 17 26.34 23.87 -22.83
N LEU A 18 26.85 24.86 -22.08
CA LEU A 18 27.06 24.73 -20.64
C LEU A 18 25.73 24.42 -19.92
N PHE A 19 24.65 25.11 -20.27
CA PHE A 19 23.32 24.83 -19.71
C PHE A 19 22.86 23.39 -19.99
N VAL A 20 23.04 22.89 -21.22
CA VAL A 20 22.69 21.51 -21.58
C VAL A 20 23.55 20.51 -20.80
N VAL A 21 24.86 20.73 -20.71
CA VAL A 21 25.79 19.85 -19.98
C VAL A 21 25.43 19.81 -18.49
N LEU A 22 25.12 20.96 -17.88
CA LEU A 22 24.72 21.04 -16.47
C LEU A 22 23.37 20.37 -16.19
N ASN A 23 22.44 20.37 -17.15
CA ASN A 23 21.11 19.75 -17.00
C ASN A 23 21.03 18.31 -17.52
N LEU A 24 22.07 17.80 -18.20
CA LEU A 24 22.09 16.43 -18.73
C LEU A 24 21.92 15.40 -17.61
N ALA A 25 22.55 15.61 -16.45
CA ALA A 25 22.39 14.74 -15.28
C ALA A 25 20.93 14.70 -14.78
N ALA A 26 20.25 15.85 -14.75
CA ALA A 26 18.85 15.94 -14.37
C ALA A 26 17.94 15.21 -15.38
N ALA A 27 18.16 15.43 -16.68
CA ALA A 27 17.43 14.72 -17.73
C ALA A 27 17.61 13.19 -17.63
N MET A 28 18.83 12.71 -17.39
CA MET A 28 19.08 11.28 -17.18
C MET A 28 18.40 10.73 -15.93
N ASN A 29 18.35 11.48 -14.83
CA ASN A 29 17.63 11.07 -13.63
C ASN A 29 16.12 10.96 -13.91
N LEU A 30 15.52 11.91 -14.63
CA LEU A 30 14.12 11.82 -15.03
C LEU A 30 13.81 10.60 -15.91
N VAL A 31 14.70 10.26 -16.85
CA VAL A 31 14.57 9.04 -17.66
C VAL A 31 14.61 7.79 -16.79
N ARG A 32 15.47 7.76 -15.77
CA ARG A 32 15.54 6.63 -14.81
C ARG A 32 14.33 6.54 -13.91
N VAL A 33 13.81 7.68 -13.44
CA VAL A 33 12.54 7.74 -12.69
C VAL A 33 11.41 7.18 -13.54
N TYR A 34 11.32 7.61 -14.80
CA TYR A 34 10.32 7.10 -15.73
C TYR A 34 10.45 5.60 -15.96
N SER A 35 11.67 5.10 -16.26
CA SER A 35 11.86 3.66 -16.50
C SER A 35 11.52 2.84 -15.25
N ALA A 36 11.98 3.26 -14.08
CA ALA A 36 11.71 2.60 -12.82
C ALA A 36 10.22 2.62 -12.46
N GLY A 37 9.53 3.75 -12.70
CA GLY A 37 8.08 3.85 -12.54
C GLY A 37 7.31 2.93 -13.50
N THR A 38 7.78 2.78 -14.75
CA THR A 38 7.16 1.83 -15.69
C THR A 38 7.38 0.37 -15.31
N SER A 39 8.56 0.02 -14.78
CA SER A 39 8.82 -1.33 -14.24
C SER A 39 7.92 -1.59 -13.04
N ALA A 40 7.91 -0.70 -12.07
CA ALA A 40 7.06 -0.83 -10.89
C ALA A 40 5.57 -0.99 -11.22
N LYS A 41 5.07 -0.23 -12.21
CA LYS A 41 3.70 -0.38 -12.70
C LYS A 41 3.43 -1.79 -13.25
N LYS A 42 4.36 -2.34 -14.03
CA LYS A 42 4.24 -3.68 -14.59
C LYS A 42 4.23 -4.73 -13.48
N ASP A 43 5.11 -4.59 -12.50
CA ASP A 43 5.26 -5.56 -11.41
C ASP A 43 4.07 -5.49 -10.45
N LEU A 44 3.54 -4.29 -10.17
CA LEU A 44 2.26 -4.12 -9.46
C LEU A 44 1.09 -4.76 -10.21
N GLN A 45 1.02 -4.62 -11.54
CA GLN A 45 -0.03 -5.28 -12.32
C GLN A 45 0.09 -6.81 -12.22
N ALA A 46 1.31 -7.35 -12.37
CA ALA A 46 1.56 -8.78 -12.20
C ALA A 46 1.22 -9.28 -10.79
N SER A 47 1.46 -8.44 -9.78
CA SER A 47 1.09 -8.69 -8.39
C SER A 47 -0.42 -8.74 -8.20
N LEU A 48 -1.18 -7.83 -8.82
CA LEU A 48 -2.64 -7.83 -8.77
C LEU A 48 -3.23 -9.05 -9.50
N ASP A 49 -2.69 -9.39 -10.67
CA ASP A 49 -3.11 -10.56 -11.43
C ASP A 49 -2.84 -11.86 -10.64
N SER A 50 -1.68 -11.95 -9.97
CA SER A 50 -1.32 -13.07 -9.10
C SER A 50 -2.19 -13.15 -7.85
N LEU A 51 -2.57 -12.00 -7.30
CA LEU A 51 -3.47 -11.92 -6.14
C LEU A 51 -4.86 -12.45 -6.50
N GLN A 52 -5.39 -12.09 -7.67
CA GLN A 52 -6.66 -12.64 -8.17
C GLN A 52 -6.60 -14.16 -8.38
N ALA A 53 -5.43 -14.68 -8.74
CA ALA A 53 -5.18 -16.11 -8.86
C ALA A 53 -4.87 -16.82 -7.52
N ASN A 54 -4.94 -16.13 -6.37
CA ASN A 54 -4.53 -16.62 -5.05
C ASN A 54 -3.07 -17.10 -4.97
N ASN A 55 -2.21 -16.68 -5.89
CA ASN A 55 -0.79 -17.04 -5.90
C ASN A 55 0.03 -16.06 -5.05
N PHE A 56 -0.17 -16.10 -3.73
CA PHE A 56 0.46 -15.17 -2.79
C PHE A 56 1.98 -15.14 -2.85
N SER A 57 2.63 -16.27 -3.18
CA SER A 57 4.09 -16.31 -3.38
C SER A 57 4.53 -15.39 -4.52
N ALA A 58 3.82 -15.43 -5.66
CA ALA A 58 4.10 -14.53 -6.78
C ALA A 58 3.75 -13.06 -6.47
N VAL A 59 2.72 -12.82 -5.65
CA VAL A 59 2.38 -11.47 -5.16
C VAL A 59 3.54 -10.90 -4.33
N VAL A 60 4.11 -11.66 -3.39
CA VAL A 60 5.26 -11.21 -2.57
C VAL A 60 6.45 -10.84 -3.45
N ILE A 61 6.78 -11.66 -4.44
CA ILE A 61 7.92 -11.42 -5.34
C ILE A 61 7.68 -10.15 -6.17
N SER A 62 6.57 -10.08 -6.90
CA SER A 62 6.30 -8.96 -7.82
C SER A 62 6.02 -7.63 -7.10
N ALA A 63 5.37 -7.66 -5.93
CA ALA A 63 5.24 -6.47 -5.09
C ALA A 63 6.60 -6.00 -4.54
N GLY A 64 7.50 -6.93 -4.19
CA GLY A 64 8.88 -6.59 -3.78
C GLY A 64 9.70 -5.97 -4.91
N GLU A 65 9.62 -6.52 -6.13
CA GLU A 65 10.29 -5.96 -7.32
C GLU A 65 9.76 -4.54 -7.65
N ALA A 66 8.46 -4.32 -7.46
CA ALA A 66 7.86 -2.99 -7.57
C ALA A 66 8.39 -2.01 -6.51
N GLU A 67 8.48 -2.46 -5.26
CA GLU A 67 9.05 -1.67 -4.15
C GLU A 67 10.49 -1.25 -4.47
N ASP A 68 11.35 -2.18 -4.90
CA ASP A 68 12.74 -1.90 -5.25
C ASP A 68 12.85 -0.88 -6.40
N SER A 69 12.02 -1.05 -7.44
CA SER A 69 11.95 -0.11 -8.56
C SER A 69 11.52 1.29 -8.10
N LEU A 70 10.54 1.39 -7.20
CA LEU A 70 10.06 2.67 -6.68
C LEU A 70 11.08 3.34 -5.76
N ALA A 71 11.82 2.57 -4.94
CA ALA A 71 12.93 3.09 -4.15
C ALA A 71 14.03 3.69 -5.04
N VAL A 72 14.34 3.06 -6.18
CA VAL A 72 15.24 3.63 -7.17
C VAL A 72 14.68 4.94 -7.73
N ALA A 73 13.39 4.99 -8.12
CA ALA A 73 12.75 6.21 -8.60
C ALA A 73 12.81 7.34 -7.55
N PHE A 74 12.52 7.02 -6.29
CA PHE A 74 12.55 7.97 -5.18
C PHE A 74 13.93 8.59 -4.98
N SER A 75 14.99 7.76 -4.87
CA SER A 75 16.37 8.26 -4.71
C SER A 75 16.84 9.18 -5.86
N ARG A 76 16.31 8.96 -7.07
CA ARG A 76 16.60 9.80 -8.24
C ARG A 76 15.82 11.12 -8.21
N LEU A 77 14.62 11.13 -7.63
CA LEU A 77 13.85 12.35 -7.40
C LEU A 77 14.48 13.23 -6.32
N GLU A 78 14.98 12.65 -5.23
CA GLU A 78 15.74 13.41 -4.21
C GLU A 78 16.97 14.09 -4.85
N SER A 79 17.70 13.36 -5.70
CA SER A 79 18.83 13.93 -6.44
C SER A 79 18.43 15.06 -7.41
N LEU A 80 17.18 15.06 -7.89
CA LEU A 80 16.64 16.11 -8.75
C LEU A 80 16.19 17.34 -7.97
N GLU A 81 15.63 17.13 -6.78
CA GLU A 81 15.24 18.19 -5.86
C GLU A 81 16.44 19.08 -5.47
N ASP A 82 17.59 18.45 -5.21
CA ASP A 82 18.83 19.16 -4.85
C ASP A 82 19.48 19.90 -6.04
N ASN A 83 18.98 19.73 -7.26
CA ASN A 83 19.51 20.44 -8.42
C ASN A 83 19.20 21.94 -8.32
N PHE A 84 20.24 22.77 -8.50
CA PHE A 84 20.14 24.22 -8.42
C PHE A 84 19.02 24.83 -9.28
N TRP A 85 18.83 24.33 -10.51
CA TRP A 85 17.83 24.86 -11.44
C TRP A 85 16.41 24.44 -11.06
N VAL A 86 16.25 23.21 -10.58
CA VAL A 86 14.95 22.69 -10.12
C VAL A 86 14.52 23.47 -8.89
N LYS A 87 15.37 23.54 -7.86
CA LYS A 87 15.08 24.22 -6.59
C LYS A 87 14.73 25.70 -6.73
N ARG A 88 15.30 26.38 -7.73
CA ARG A 88 15.04 27.80 -7.99
C ARG A 88 13.84 28.06 -8.91
N SER A 89 13.28 27.02 -9.51
CA SER A 89 12.15 27.15 -10.42
C SER A 89 10.83 27.01 -9.66
N ASP A 90 10.06 28.09 -9.62
CA ASP A 90 8.73 28.11 -8.97
C ASP A 90 7.72 27.16 -9.65
N SER A 91 7.97 26.75 -10.90
CA SER A 91 7.11 25.82 -11.63
C SER A 91 7.57 24.37 -11.53
N LEU A 92 8.88 24.09 -11.53
CA LEU A 92 9.39 22.71 -11.56
C LEU A 92 9.49 22.10 -10.17
N TYR A 93 9.87 22.88 -9.16
CA TYR A 93 10.07 22.38 -7.81
C TYR A 93 8.79 21.73 -7.22
N PRO A 94 7.60 22.36 -7.30
CA PRO A 94 6.37 21.73 -6.80
C PRO A 94 6.04 20.43 -7.54
N GLN A 95 6.25 20.39 -8.86
CA GLN A 95 5.94 19.21 -9.67
C GLN A 95 6.86 18.02 -9.38
N ILE A 96 8.14 18.28 -9.09
CA ILE A 96 9.07 17.23 -8.64
C ILE A 96 8.67 16.71 -7.26
N LYS A 97 8.25 17.59 -6.36
CA LYS A 97 7.73 17.20 -5.03
C LYS A 97 6.45 16.38 -5.11
N ASP A 98 5.54 16.75 -5.98
CA ASP A 98 4.31 15.99 -6.26
C ASP A 98 4.65 14.58 -6.75
N LEU A 99 5.58 14.47 -7.70
CA LEU A 99 6.05 13.19 -8.22
C LEU A 99 6.73 12.35 -7.13
N GLU A 100 7.52 12.96 -6.25
CA GLU A 100 8.14 12.31 -5.10
C GLU A 100 7.09 11.72 -4.15
N TYR A 101 6.07 12.49 -3.77
CA TYR A 101 4.97 12.00 -2.95
C TYR A 101 4.19 10.87 -3.64
N MET A 102 3.97 10.94 -4.95
CA MET A 102 3.32 9.88 -5.71
C MET A 102 4.15 8.59 -5.74
N VAL A 103 5.45 8.68 -6.01
CA VAL A 103 6.36 7.52 -6.02
C VAL A 103 6.44 6.89 -4.64
N LYS A 104 6.59 7.71 -3.59
CA LYS A 104 6.62 7.24 -2.21
C LYS A 104 5.30 6.59 -1.78
N THR A 105 4.17 7.16 -2.19
CA THR A 105 2.84 6.54 -1.99
C THR A 105 2.82 5.15 -2.62
N ALA A 106 3.24 5.02 -3.88
CA ALA A 106 3.27 3.74 -4.57
C ALA A 106 4.22 2.74 -3.90
N GLU A 107 5.39 3.17 -3.43
CA GLU A 107 6.37 2.32 -2.73
C GLU A 107 5.76 1.72 -1.46
N VAL A 108 5.15 2.59 -0.64
CA VAL A 108 4.51 2.20 0.62
C VAL A 108 3.33 1.24 0.37
N LEU A 109 2.61 1.40 -0.74
CA LEU A 109 1.55 0.48 -1.15
C LEU A 109 2.08 -0.87 -1.63
N ALA A 110 3.17 -0.88 -2.41
CA ALA A 110 3.84 -2.11 -2.84
C ALA A 110 4.32 -2.92 -1.62
N ARG A 111 4.97 -2.25 -0.66
CA ARG A 111 5.38 -2.86 0.62
C ARG A 111 4.19 -3.44 1.39
N SER A 112 3.08 -2.70 1.46
CA SER A 112 1.85 -3.14 2.13
C SER A 112 1.24 -4.36 1.48
N LEU A 113 1.23 -4.39 0.14
CA LEU A 113 0.74 -5.52 -0.64
C LEU A 113 1.61 -6.76 -0.42
N SER A 114 2.94 -6.60 -0.41
CA SER A 114 3.88 -7.69 -0.12
C SER A 114 3.68 -8.25 1.29
N ALA A 115 3.58 -7.39 2.31
CA ALA A 115 3.33 -7.79 3.70
C ALA A 115 1.99 -8.52 3.87
N GLY A 116 0.91 -8.00 3.27
CA GLY A 116 -0.40 -8.64 3.28
C GLY A 116 -0.39 -9.99 2.56
N ALA A 117 0.31 -10.09 1.44
CA ALA A 117 0.46 -11.33 0.69
C ALA A 117 1.27 -12.37 1.45
N ALA A 118 2.30 -11.98 2.21
CA ALA A 118 3.06 -12.90 3.05
C ALA A 118 2.17 -13.56 4.13
N ILE A 119 1.20 -12.82 4.68
CA ILE A 119 0.19 -13.39 5.59
C ILE A 119 -0.69 -14.39 4.83
N GLY A 120 -1.20 -14.00 3.65
CA GLY A 120 -2.00 -14.87 2.79
C GLY A 120 -1.28 -16.16 2.40
N GLN A 121 0.02 -16.09 2.10
CA GLN A 121 0.86 -17.24 1.80
C GLN A 121 0.97 -18.19 2.99
N LYS A 122 1.17 -17.67 4.22
CA LYS A 122 1.19 -18.48 5.43
C LYS A 122 -0.15 -19.18 5.68
N VAL A 123 -1.27 -18.49 5.44
CA VAL A 123 -2.62 -19.09 5.55
C VAL A 123 -2.79 -20.19 4.52
N ASN A 124 -2.42 -19.95 3.26
CA ASN A 124 -2.53 -20.94 2.19
C ASN A 124 -1.63 -22.17 2.42
N GLY A 125 -0.52 -22.01 3.17
CA GLY A 125 0.32 -23.13 3.59
C GLY A 125 -0.30 -24.03 4.65
N ILE A 126 -1.34 -23.57 5.36
CA ILE A 126 -2.08 -24.35 6.36
C ILE A 126 -3.34 -24.98 5.74
N LEU A 127 -3.98 -24.26 4.83
CA LEU A 127 -5.20 -24.73 4.18
C LEU A 127 -4.90 -25.85 3.15
N PRO A 128 -5.72 -26.90 3.06
CA PRO A 128 -5.60 -27.89 1.99
C PRO A 128 -5.84 -27.22 0.63
N ASP A 129 -5.06 -27.62 -0.38
CA ASP A 129 -5.11 -27.11 -1.76
C ASP A 129 -6.32 -27.68 -2.54
N GLN A 130 -7.50 -27.69 -1.90
CA GLN A 130 -8.73 -28.28 -2.41
C GLN A 130 -9.85 -27.22 -2.49
N PRO A 131 -10.47 -27.05 -3.68
CA PRO A 131 -11.59 -26.13 -3.83
C PRO A 131 -12.76 -26.49 -2.90
N GLY A 132 -13.28 -25.50 -2.19
CA GLY A 132 -14.49 -25.66 -1.37
C GLY A 132 -14.27 -26.13 0.07
N VAL A 133 -13.03 -26.35 0.50
CA VAL A 133 -12.72 -26.60 1.92
C VAL A 133 -12.89 -25.31 2.71
N SER A 134 -13.77 -25.33 3.70
CA SER A 134 -14.02 -24.21 4.61
C SER A 134 -13.28 -24.37 5.93
N PHE A 135 -13.20 -23.30 6.73
CA PHE A 135 -12.61 -23.38 8.07
C PHE A 135 -13.27 -24.46 8.93
N SER A 136 -14.58 -24.71 8.78
CA SER A 136 -15.28 -25.76 9.54
C SER A 136 -14.80 -27.18 9.22
N ASP A 137 -14.30 -27.41 8.00
CA ASP A 137 -13.86 -28.72 7.52
C ASP A 137 -12.43 -29.06 7.97
N LEU A 138 -11.69 -28.06 8.47
CA LEU A 138 -10.32 -28.24 8.95
C LEU A 138 -10.26 -29.12 10.20
N LYS A 139 -9.16 -29.90 10.28
CA LYS A 139 -8.82 -30.65 11.50
C LYS A 139 -8.55 -29.67 12.63
N LYS A 140 -8.71 -30.14 13.88
CA LYS A 140 -8.48 -29.31 15.08
C LYS A 140 -7.10 -28.64 15.07
N ALA A 141 -6.04 -29.38 14.70
CA ALA A 141 -4.68 -28.83 14.64
C ALA A 141 -4.54 -27.72 13.59
N ASP A 142 -5.15 -27.88 12.41
CA ASP A 142 -5.10 -26.87 11.34
C ASP A 142 -5.92 -25.63 11.71
N LYS A 143 -7.08 -25.80 12.37
CA LYS A 143 -7.86 -24.69 12.94
C LYS A 143 -7.04 -23.89 13.94
N GLU A 144 -6.38 -24.57 14.87
CA GLU A 144 -5.52 -23.94 15.87
C GLU A 144 -4.35 -23.19 15.21
N ALA A 145 -3.73 -23.78 14.18
CA ALA A 145 -2.66 -23.13 13.43
C ALA A 145 -3.14 -21.87 12.70
N VAL A 146 -4.33 -21.88 12.09
CA VAL A 146 -4.93 -20.68 11.47
C VAL A 146 -5.22 -19.60 12.52
N LEU A 147 -5.84 -19.95 13.65
CA LEU A 147 -6.16 -18.99 14.71
C LEU A 147 -4.88 -18.38 15.31
N LYS A 148 -3.86 -19.22 15.54
CA LYS A 148 -2.52 -18.79 15.95
C LYS A 148 -1.93 -17.80 14.96
N LEU A 149 -1.95 -18.12 13.67
CA LEU A 149 -1.42 -17.25 12.63
C LEU A 149 -2.15 -15.90 12.60
N ILE A 150 -3.48 -15.89 12.71
CA ILE A 150 -4.27 -14.65 12.76
C ILE A 150 -3.88 -13.82 13.98
N TYR A 151 -3.76 -14.44 15.15
CA TYR A 151 -3.36 -13.78 16.40
C TYR A 151 -1.95 -13.18 16.31
N GLU A 152 -0.98 -13.95 15.81
CA GLU A 152 0.42 -13.55 15.67
C GLU A 152 0.65 -12.54 14.53
N SER A 153 -0.26 -12.44 13.55
CA SER A 153 -0.14 -11.50 12.42
C SER A 153 -0.65 -10.08 12.76
N VAL A 154 -1.22 -9.86 13.95
CA VAL A 154 -1.74 -8.54 14.36
C VAL A 154 -0.69 -7.42 14.24
N PRO A 155 0.59 -7.59 14.64
CA PRO A 155 1.62 -6.58 14.42
C PRO A 155 1.85 -6.26 12.94
N ASP A 156 1.89 -7.28 12.08
CA ASP A 156 2.08 -7.12 10.63
C ASP A 156 0.90 -6.35 10.02
N LEU A 157 -0.34 -6.69 10.42
CA LEU A 157 -1.56 -5.97 9.98
C LEU A 157 -1.56 -4.50 10.43
N ASN A 158 -1.06 -4.21 11.64
CA ASN A 158 -0.87 -2.82 12.08
C ASN A 158 0.17 -2.09 11.22
N GLY A 159 1.25 -2.77 10.83
CA GLY A 159 2.23 -2.23 9.88
C GLY A 159 1.62 -1.89 8.52
N VAL A 160 0.80 -2.79 7.97
CA VAL A 160 0.04 -2.55 6.74
C VAL A 160 -0.89 -1.34 6.88
N LYS A 161 -1.64 -1.24 7.99
CA LYS A 161 -2.50 -0.08 8.24
C LYS A 161 -1.70 1.22 8.31
N ALA A 162 -0.60 1.25 9.05
CA ALA A 162 0.25 2.43 9.18
C ALA A 162 0.80 2.88 7.82
N ASN A 163 1.18 1.93 6.96
CA ASN A 163 1.58 2.22 5.60
C ASN A 163 0.43 2.79 4.75
N LEU A 164 -0.79 2.26 4.84
CA LEU A 164 -1.96 2.84 4.16
C LEU A 164 -2.25 4.28 4.62
N ASP A 165 -2.16 4.54 5.93
CA ASP A 165 -2.32 5.89 6.50
C ASP A 165 -1.22 6.85 5.99
N LEU A 166 0.03 6.38 5.91
CA LEU A 166 1.16 7.14 5.37
C LEU A 166 0.99 7.43 3.87
N ALA A 167 0.59 6.44 3.09
CA ALA A 167 0.30 6.58 1.66
C ALA A 167 -0.83 7.60 1.43
N LEU A 168 -1.89 7.55 2.22
CA LEU A 168 -2.98 8.53 2.16
C LEU A 168 -2.48 9.94 2.53
N MET A 169 -1.62 10.06 3.54
CA MET A 169 -1.05 11.33 3.97
C MET A 169 -0.17 11.95 2.87
N ASP A 170 0.72 11.17 2.26
CA ASP A 170 1.61 11.65 1.19
C ASP A 170 0.81 11.97 -0.08
N LEU A 171 -0.16 11.15 -0.46
CA LEU A 171 -1.04 11.44 -1.60
C LEU A 171 -1.88 12.72 -1.39
N LYS A 172 -2.28 13.02 -0.15
CA LYS A 172 -2.98 14.29 0.20
C LYS A 172 -2.11 15.54 0.01
N LYS A 173 -0.79 15.42 0.09
CA LYS A 173 0.15 16.53 -0.14
C LYS A 173 0.34 16.86 -1.61
N VAL A 174 0.04 15.92 -2.51
CA VAL A 174 0.17 16.14 -3.94
C VAL A 174 -0.82 17.22 -4.38
N ASP A 175 -0.29 18.31 -4.93
CA ASP A 175 -1.08 19.35 -5.55
C ASP A 175 -1.55 18.88 -6.94
N ASN A 176 -2.84 19.06 -7.22
CA ASN A 176 -3.43 18.62 -8.48
C ASN A 176 -3.33 19.70 -9.57
N SER A 177 -2.41 20.66 -9.42
CA SER A 177 -2.23 21.75 -10.36
C SER A 177 -1.15 21.44 -11.41
N GLY A 178 -1.02 22.28 -12.43
CA GLY A 178 0.02 22.13 -13.47
C GLY A 178 -0.12 20.85 -14.31
N TRP A 179 0.97 20.08 -14.42
CA TRP A 179 1.04 18.90 -15.31
C TRP A 179 0.17 17.72 -14.85
N PHE A 180 -0.16 17.65 -13.57
CA PHE A 180 -0.97 16.58 -13.01
C PHE A 180 -2.48 16.86 -13.02
N GLY A 181 -2.91 18.03 -13.49
CA GLY A 181 -4.33 18.39 -13.63
C GLY A 181 -5.19 17.30 -14.33
N PRO A 182 -4.73 16.70 -15.44
CA PRO A 182 -5.47 15.60 -16.09
C PRO A 182 -5.64 14.33 -15.24
N LEU A 183 -4.82 14.16 -14.20
CA LEU A 183 -4.86 13.00 -13.28
C LEU A 183 -5.65 13.26 -12.00
N GLN A 184 -6.16 14.48 -11.79
CA GLN A 184 -6.84 14.88 -10.56
C GLN A 184 -7.98 13.93 -10.18
N LYS A 185 -8.76 13.45 -11.17
CA LYS A 185 -9.86 12.52 -10.92
C LYS A 185 -9.35 11.17 -10.41
N GLN A 186 -8.33 10.61 -11.06
CA GLN A 186 -7.72 9.34 -10.67
C GLN A 186 -7.08 9.44 -9.29
N MET A 187 -6.46 10.58 -8.98
CA MET A 187 -5.89 10.84 -7.67
C MET A 187 -6.94 10.99 -6.57
N SER A 188 -8.07 11.64 -6.85
CA SER A 188 -9.20 11.69 -5.91
C SER A 188 -9.73 10.29 -5.62
N LEU A 189 -9.96 9.49 -6.68
CA LEU A 189 -10.40 8.11 -6.53
C LEU A 189 -9.39 7.29 -5.71
N ALA A 190 -8.09 7.42 -5.98
CA ALA A 190 -7.06 6.73 -5.21
C ALA A 190 -7.07 7.16 -3.72
N LYS A 191 -7.29 8.44 -3.40
CA LYS A 191 -7.44 8.91 -2.01
C LYS A 191 -8.63 8.27 -1.32
N ASP A 192 -9.77 8.22 -2.00
CA ASP A 192 -11.01 7.65 -1.46
C ASP A 192 -10.86 6.14 -1.22
N GLU A 193 -10.32 5.41 -2.20
CA GLU A 193 -10.05 3.96 -2.09
C GLU A 193 -9.03 3.65 -0.98
N LEU A 194 -7.97 4.47 -0.84
CA LEU A 194 -7.00 4.31 0.25
C LEU A 194 -7.61 4.56 1.62
N GLN A 195 -8.50 5.55 1.74
CA GLN A 195 -9.22 5.80 2.99
C GLN A 195 -10.11 4.61 3.34
N VAL A 196 -10.89 4.10 2.37
CA VAL A 196 -11.73 2.90 2.58
C VAL A 196 -10.87 1.70 2.95
N GLY A 197 -9.74 1.49 2.28
CA GLY A 197 -8.79 0.43 2.59
C GLY A 197 -8.23 0.51 4.02
N ALA A 198 -7.84 1.71 4.48
CA ALA A 198 -7.35 1.93 5.83
C ALA A 198 -8.44 1.67 6.90
N GLU A 199 -9.68 2.10 6.64
CA GLU A 199 -10.84 1.83 7.52
C GLU A 199 -11.19 0.35 7.58
N LEU A 200 -11.17 -0.35 6.45
CA LEU A 200 -11.35 -1.80 6.38
C LEU A 200 -10.24 -2.52 7.15
N MET A 201 -8.98 -2.12 6.98
CA MET A 201 -7.86 -2.72 7.70
C MET A 201 -8.00 -2.54 9.21
N ALA A 202 -8.47 -1.38 9.70
CA ALA A 202 -8.75 -1.17 11.12
C ALA A 202 -9.80 -2.14 11.68
N LYS A 203 -10.86 -2.41 10.90
CA LYS A 203 -11.88 -3.41 11.26
C LYS A 203 -11.29 -4.83 11.23
N THR A 204 -10.48 -5.15 10.23
CA THR A 204 -9.78 -6.43 10.12
C THR A 204 -8.87 -6.66 11.33
N ILE A 205 -8.09 -5.68 11.75
CA ILE A 205 -7.24 -5.79 12.96
C ILE A 205 -8.08 -6.10 14.20
N THR A 206 -9.17 -5.36 14.40
CA THR A 206 -10.10 -5.59 15.52
C THR A 206 -10.64 -7.02 15.48
N LEU A 207 -11.06 -7.49 14.31
CA LEU A 207 -11.55 -8.85 14.13
C LEU A 207 -10.46 -9.89 14.37
N SER A 208 -9.24 -9.67 13.89
CA SER A 208 -8.09 -10.57 14.09
C SER A 208 -7.68 -10.68 15.55
N GLN A 209 -7.97 -9.67 16.38
CA GLN A 209 -7.75 -9.73 17.82
C GLN A 209 -8.87 -10.49 18.54
N LEU A 210 -10.13 -10.25 18.15
CA LEU A 210 -11.29 -10.82 18.82
C LEU A 210 -11.57 -12.26 18.40
N LEU A 211 -11.44 -12.58 17.11
CA LEU A 211 -11.85 -13.88 16.55
C LEU A 211 -11.07 -15.05 17.17
N PRO A 212 -9.73 -15.02 17.32
CA PRO A 212 -8.99 -16.09 17.97
C PRO A 212 -9.45 -16.31 19.42
N VAL A 213 -9.59 -15.23 20.19
CA VAL A 213 -10.05 -15.29 21.58
C VAL A 213 -11.46 -15.88 21.66
N LEU A 214 -12.35 -15.45 20.77
CA LEU A 214 -13.71 -15.98 20.69
C LEU A 214 -13.75 -17.44 20.22
N ALA A 215 -12.75 -17.88 19.46
CA ALA A 215 -12.63 -19.27 19.04
C ALA A 215 -11.93 -20.16 20.09
N GLY A 216 -11.53 -19.62 21.24
CA GLY A 216 -10.83 -20.36 22.30
C GLY A 216 -9.34 -20.51 22.04
N TYR A 217 -8.70 -19.48 21.48
CA TYR A 217 -7.25 -19.38 21.30
C TYR A 217 -6.71 -18.06 21.92
N PRO A 218 -5.59 -18.07 22.67
CA PRO A 218 -4.75 -19.24 22.99
C PRO A 218 -5.34 -20.14 24.09
N ASP A 219 -6.29 -19.64 24.87
CA ASP A 219 -6.93 -20.36 25.97
C ASP A 219 -8.35 -20.81 25.60
N PRO A 220 -8.81 -21.98 26.10
CA PRO A 220 -10.18 -22.46 25.85
C PRO A 220 -11.23 -21.44 26.30
N ALA A 221 -12.13 -21.08 25.37
CA ALA A 221 -13.29 -20.26 25.68
C ALA A 221 -14.46 -21.16 26.11
N ASN A 222 -15.14 -20.79 27.19
CA ASN A 222 -16.38 -21.44 27.65
C ASN A 222 -17.50 -20.40 27.60
N TYR A 223 -18.58 -20.69 26.90
CA TYR A 223 -19.69 -19.76 26.70
C TYR A 223 -20.91 -20.19 27.48
N LEU A 224 -21.48 -19.25 28.24
CA LEU A 224 -22.81 -19.40 28.82
C LEU A 224 -23.83 -18.74 27.91
N VAL A 225 -24.65 -19.55 27.24
CA VAL A 225 -25.75 -19.06 26.40
C VAL A 225 -27.04 -19.07 27.22
N LEU A 226 -27.62 -17.89 27.38
CA LEU A 226 -28.86 -17.66 28.10
C LEU A 226 -29.94 -17.22 27.11
N LEU A 227 -30.97 -18.04 26.92
CA LEU A 227 -32.12 -17.68 26.08
C LEU A 227 -33.28 -17.21 26.96
N GLN A 228 -33.74 -15.99 26.72
CA GLN A 228 -34.95 -15.47 27.34
C GLN A 228 -36.17 -15.95 26.57
N ASN A 229 -37.20 -16.39 27.30
CA ASN A 229 -38.48 -16.67 26.69
C ASN A 229 -39.24 -15.34 26.46
N SER A 230 -39.45 -14.98 25.20
CA SER A 230 -40.18 -13.76 24.83
C SER A 230 -41.67 -13.81 25.19
N ASP A 231 -42.24 -15.00 25.37
CA ASP A 231 -43.67 -15.18 25.67
C ASP A 231 -44.02 -14.93 27.14
N GLU A 232 -43.02 -14.79 28.01
CA GLU A 232 -43.18 -14.44 29.44
C GLU A 232 -42.55 -13.09 29.78
N LEU A 233 -42.92 -12.03 29.05
CA LEU A 233 -42.45 -10.67 29.33
C LEU A 233 -42.95 -10.16 30.70
N ARG A 234 -42.01 -9.90 31.62
CA ARG A 234 -42.23 -9.18 32.88
C ARG A 234 -41.48 -7.85 32.88
N PRO A 235 -41.82 -6.90 33.78
CA PRO A 235 -41.17 -5.58 33.84
C PRO A 235 -39.63 -5.61 33.98
N THR A 236 -39.05 -6.74 34.38
CA THR A 236 -37.61 -6.97 34.54
C THR A 236 -36.95 -7.69 33.34
N GLY A 237 -37.66 -7.92 32.24
CA GLY A 237 -37.25 -8.83 31.16
C GLY A 237 -37.72 -10.27 31.45
N GLY A 238 -38.04 -11.04 30.41
CA GLY A 238 -38.65 -12.38 30.54
C GLY A 238 -37.78 -13.41 31.29
N PHE A 239 -38.37 -14.53 31.70
CA PHE A 239 -37.62 -15.60 32.38
C PHE A 239 -36.54 -16.20 31.48
N LEU A 240 -35.40 -16.56 32.09
CA LEU A 240 -34.36 -17.36 31.46
C LEU A 240 -34.90 -18.79 31.29
N GLY A 241 -35.38 -19.11 30.09
CA GLY A 241 -36.02 -20.39 29.80
C GLY A 241 -35.03 -21.50 29.44
N THR A 242 -33.83 -21.16 28.96
CA THR A 242 -32.83 -22.16 28.55
C THR A 242 -31.41 -21.69 28.87
N LEU A 243 -30.64 -22.61 29.45
CA LEU A 243 -29.23 -22.46 29.81
C LEU A 243 -28.42 -23.46 28.97
N GLY A 244 -27.42 -22.98 28.24
CA GLY A 244 -26.44 -23.82 27.54
C GLY A 244 -25.01 -23.42 27.92
N VAL A 245 -24.13 -24.41 28.06
CA VAL A 245 -22.68 -24.20 28.19
C VAL A 245 -22.01 -24.81 26.96
N LEU A 246 -21.19 -24.03 26.27
CA LEU A 246 -20.44 -24.42 25.06
C LEU A 246 -18.94 -24.28 25.26
#